data_AF-A0A9X4AS47-F1
#
_entry.id   AF-A0A9X4AS47-F1
#
_cell.length_a   1.000
_cell.length_b   1.000
_cell.length_c   1.000
_cell.angle_alpha   90.00
_cell.angle_beta   90.00
_cell.angle_gamma   90.00
#
_symmetry.space_group_name_H-M   'P 1'
#
loop_
_entity.id
_entity.type
_entity.pdbx_description
1 polymer ?
#
loop_
_entity_poly.entity_id
_entity_poly.type
_entity_poly.pdbx_seq_one_letter_code
_entity_poly.pdbx_strand_id
1 'polypeptide(L)'
;MLGRLIVGILKGLIVGGLIGFGLVKLGFALLPAWLAYIAAAITGVVIGLIAGKPIWAKDAKIEAGMKAVVGALLGAGLMFAARKWLTMYLPTEPLSQIGVMTKSEAIRFGYFPITSLATIAAVLGGFYDADNTPGPEGEAEAKEETKAPPAKAGPQKRIAQPAEDELDEDFDTSADEKKAKK
;
A
#
# COMPACT_ATOMS: atom_id res chain seq x y z
N MET A 1 9.89 8.77 14.73
CA MET A 1 9.80 9.47 13.42
C MET A 1 10.73 8.89 12.37
N LEU A 2 12.03 8.72 12.63
CA LEU A 2 12.99 8.22 11.62
C LEU A 2 12.64 6.83 11.04
N GLY A 3 12.30 5.84 11.88
CA GLY A 3 11.92 4.52 11.38
C GLY A 3 10.70 4.55 10.46
N ARG A 4 9.75 5.44 10.73
CA ARG A 4 8.51 5.60 9.95
C ARG A 4 8.78 6.30 8.62
N LEU A 5 9.63 7.32 8.63
CA LEU A 5 10.14 7.96 7.41
C LEU A 5 10.78 6.91 6.49
N ILE A 6 11.66 6.05 7.03
CA ILE A 6 12.33 4.99 6.25
C ILE A 6 11.30 4.01 5.67
N VAL A 7 10.35 3.54 6.48
CA VAL A 7 9.26 2.65 6.02
C VAL A 7 8.45 3.31 4.90
N GLY A 8 8.12 4.59 5.03
CA GLY A 8 7.40 5.36 4.02
C GLY A 8 8.17 5.49 2.71
N ILE A 9 9.48 5.78 2.80
CA ILE A 9 10.38 5.83 1.64
C ILE A 9 10.41 4.48 0.94
N LEU A 10 10.56 3.38 1.69
CA LEU A 10 10.61 2.02 1.13
C LEU A 10 9.30 1.64 0.43
N LYS A 11 8.14 1.89 1.07
CA LYS A 11 6.82 1.69 0.43
C LYS A 11 6.71 2.50 -0.85
N GLY A 12 7.13 3.76 -0.81
CA GLY A 12 7.14 4.65 -1.97
C GLY A 12 8.00 4.13 -3.11
N LEU A 13 9.25 3.73 -2.82
CA LEU A 13 10.16 3.16 -3.82
C LEU A 13 9.55 1.92 -4.47
N ILE A 14 8.93 1.03 -3.69
CA ILE A 14 8.28 -0.18 -4.22
C ILE A 14 7.10 0.20 -5.10
N VAL A 15 6.18 1.04 -4.61
CA VAL A 15 4.96 1.43 -5.36
C VAL A 15 5.33 2.17 -6.65
N GLY A 16 6.14 3.21 -6.57
CA GLY A 16 6.52 4.00 -7.74
C GLY A 16 7.41 3.21 -8.71
N GLY A 17 8.29 2.34 -8.18
CA GLY A 17 9.11 1.45 -8.99
C GLY A 17 8.27 0.43 -9.77
N LEU A 18 7.26 -0.17 -9.14
CA LEU A 18 6.34 -1.11 -9.81
C LEU A 18 5.49 -0.43 -10.88
N ILE A 19 4.95 0.76 -10.61
CA ILE A 19 4.19 1.53 -11.61
C ILE A 19 5.10 1.89 -12.80
N GLY A 20 6.30 2.41 -12.52
CA GLY A 20 7.27 2.75 -13.56
C GLY A 20 7.72 1.52 -14.36
N PHE A 21 7.93 0.38 -13.69
CA PHE A 21 8.29 -0.87 -14.36
C PHE A 21 7.17 -1.37 -15.26
N GLY A 22 5.92 -1.30 -14.80
CA GLY A 22 4.74 -1.62 -15.61
C GLY A 22 4.68 -0.78 -16.88
N LEU A 23 4.90 0.54 -16.77
CA LEU A 23 4.93 1.44 -17.94
C LEU A 23 6.06 1.07 -18.92
N VAL A 24 7.25 0.77 -18.42
CA VAL A 24 8.37 0.32 -19.27
C VAL A 24 8.03 -0.99 -19.99
N LYS A 25 7.43 -1.96 -19.29
CA LYS A 25 6.98 -3.23 -19.91
C LYS A 25 5.86 -3.05 -20.94
N LEU A 26 5.07 -2.00 -20.83
CA LEU A 26 4.09 -1.59 -21.85
C LEU A 26 4.73 -0.82 -23.03
N GLY A 27 6.06 -0.69 -23.06
CA GLY A 27 6.79 -0.02 -24.13
C GLY A 27 7.03 1.48 -23.89
N PHE A 28 6.64 2.01 -22.73
CA PHE A 28 6.80 3.43 -22.40
C PHE A 28 8.10 3.70 -21.63
N ALA A 29 9.25 3.39 -22.23
CA ALA A 29 10.56 3.72 -21.62
C ALA A 29 10.82 5.24 -21.55
N LEU A 30 10.23 6.00 -22.48
CA LEU A 30 10.24 7.46 -22.52
C LEU A 30 8.80 7.96 -22.60
N LEU A 31 8.29 8.51 -21.50
CA LEU A 31 6.93 9.01 -21.46
C LEU A 31 6.83 10.39 -22.12
N PRO A 32 5.86 10.60 -23.05
CA PRO A 32 5.51 11.95 -23.47
C PRO A 32 5.09 12.77 -22.26
N ALA A 33 5.30 14.09 -22.32
CA ALA A 33 5.20 14.96 -21.16
C ALA A 33 3.87 14.81 -20.42
N TRP A 34 2.75 14.95 -21.12
CA TRP A 34 1.40 14.83 -20.55
C TRP A 34 1.17 13.51 -19.82
N LEU A 35 1.61 12.38 -20.41
CA LEU A 35 1.43 11.05 -19.81
C LEU A 35 2.29 10.88 -18.55
N ALA A 36 3.46 11.48 -18.51
CA ALA A 36 4.31 11.45 -17.32
C ALA A 36 3.69 12.19 -16.13
N TYR A 37 3.04 13.33 -16.38
CA TYR A 37 2.30 14.04 -15.33
C TYR A 37 1.09 13.24 -14.83
N ILE A 38 0.35 12.59 -15.74
CA ILE A 38 -0.76 11.71 -15.36
C ILE A 38 -0.25 10.50 -14.55
N ALA A 39 0.81 9.85 -15.01
CA ALA A 39 1.41 8.71 -14.31
C ALA A 39 1.92 9.11 -12.91
N ALA A 40 2.53 10.29 -12.78
CA ALA A 40 2.96 10.82 -11.50
C ALA A 40 1.79 11.19 -10.57
N ALA A 41 0.70 11.75 -11.12
CA ALA A 41 -0.52 12.00 -10.36
C ALA A 41 -1.15 10.70 -9.85
N ILE A 42 -1.27 9.69 -10.71
CA ILE A 42 -1.74 8.35 -10.32
C ILE A 42 -0.82 7.74 -9.25
N THR A 43 0.49 7.86 -9.41
CA THR A 43 1.47 7.38 -8.43
C THR A 43 1.27 8.06 -7.07
N GLY A 44 1.05 9.37 -7.08
CA GLY A 44 0.73 10.17 -5.89
C GLY A 44 -0.59 9.77 -5.23
N VAL A 45 -1.63 9.46 -6.02
CA VAL A 45 -2.89 8.89 -5.53
C VAL A 45 -2.63 7.56 -4.83
N VAL A 46 -1.99 6.62 -5.51
CA VAL A 46 -1.77 5.26 -5.01
C VAL A 46 -0.97 5.29 -3.71
N ILE A 47 0.12 6.06 -3.64
CA ILE A 47 0.91 6.15 -2.41
C ILE A 47 0.16 6.87 -1.29
N GLY A 48 -0.69 7.87 -1.61
CA GLY A 48 -1.54 8.55 -0.63
C GLY A 48 -2.61 7.64 -0.01
N LEU A 49 -3.05 6.60 -0.74
CA LEU A 49 -4.00 5.60 -0.23
C LEU A 49 -3.34 4.54 0.66
N ILE A 50 -2.03 4.32 0.51
CA ILE A 50 -1.29 3.19 1.11
C ILE A 50 -0.40 3.65 2.28
N ALA A 51 0.24 4.82 2.18
CA ALA A 51 1.15 5.33 3.19
C ALA A 51 0.40 6.10 4.31
N GLY A 52 0.97 6.10 5.51
CA GLY A 52 0.33 6.60 6.72
C GLY A 52 -0.75 5.64 7.22
N LYS A 53 -1.93 6.18 7.54
CA LYS A 53 -3.13 5.40 7.84
C LYS A 53 -3.78 4.99 6.50
N PRO A 54 -3.71 3.71 6.13
CA PRO A 54 -4.13 3.28 4.79
C PRO A 54 -5.66 3.29 4.64
N ILE A 55 -6.16 3.28 3.41
CA ILE A 55 -7.61 3.34 3.13
C ILE A 55 -8.43 2.21 3.77
N TRP A 56 -7.80 1.06 4.07
CA TRP A 56 -8.43 -0.08 4.72
C TRP A 56 -8.46 0.01 6.25
N ALA A 57 -7.80 1.01 6.85
CA ALA A 57 -7.90 1.22 8.28
C ALA A 57 -9.25 1.83 8.68
N LYS A 58 -9.73 1.51 9.88
CA LYS A 58 -10.98 2.05 10.44
C LYS A 58 -10.88 3.58 10.52
N ASP A 59 -11.95 4.26 10.11
CA ASP A 59 -12.05 5.73 10.07
C ASP A 59 -11.01 6.47 9.21
N ALA A 60 -10.29 5.77 8.32
CA ALA A 60 -9.24 6.37 7.50
C ALA A 60 -9.69 6.80 6.09
N LYS A 61 -10.92 6.49 5.67
CA LYS A 61 -11.37 6.68 4.27
C LYS A 61 -11.31 8.14 3.81
N ILE A 62 -11.73 9.08 4.67
CA ILE A 62 -11.72 10.51 4.35
C ILE A 62 -10.28 11.03 4.31
N GLU A 63 -9.45 10.64 5.29
CA GLU A 63 -8.04 11.02 5.36
C GLU A 63 -7.25 10.48 4.16
N ALA A 64 -7.41 9.19 3.82
CA ALA A 64 -6.79 8.56 2.67
C ALA A 64 -7.28 9.20 1.36
N GLY A 65 -8.57 9.54 1.25
CA GLY A 65 -9.11 10.26 0.11
C GLY A 65 -8.49 11.65 -0.07
N MET A 66 -8.32 12.40 1.01
CA MET A 66 -7.66 13.71 0.97
C MET A 66 -6.18 13.58 0.61
N LYS A 67 -5.47 12.61 1.19
CA LYS A 67 -4.08 12.27 0.83
C LYS A 67 -3.93 11.85 -0.63
N ALA A 68 -4.90 11.14 -1.18
CA ALA A 68 -4.90 10.78 -2.59
C ALA A 68 -5.02 12.01 -3.50
N VAL A 69 -5.93 12.94 -3.19
CA VAL A 69 -6.09 14.19 -3.97
C VAL A 69 -4.84 15.07 -3.88
N VAL A 70 -4.35 15.29 -2.66
CA VAL A 70 -3.10 16.05 -2.44
C VAL A 70 -1.92 15.34 -3.11
N GLY A 71 -1.85 14.02 -2.98
CA GLY A 71 -0.86 13.18 -3.63
C GLY A 71 -0.88 13.31 -5.14
N ALA A 72 -2.05 13.40 -5.77
CA ALA A 72 -2.17 13.62 -7.21
C ALA A 72 -1.53 14.95 -7.64
N LEU A 73 -1.87 16.03 -6.94
CA LEU A 73 -1.36 17.37 -7.22
C LEU A 73 0.15 17.46 -6.97
N LEU A 74 0.62 16.95 -5.82
CA LEU A 74 2.03 16.92 -5.49
C LEU A 74 2.80 15.99 -6.43
N GLY A 75 2.23 14.86 -6.83
CA GLY A 75 2.84 13.94 -7.79
C GLY A 75 3.11 14.63 -9.13
N ALA A 76 2.13 15.35 -9.67
CA ALA A 76 2.31 16.15 -10.88
C ALA A 76 3.35 17.27 -10.70
N GLY A 77 3.30 18.00 -9.58
CA GLY A 77 4.28 19.06 -9.27
C GLY A 77 5.70 18.53 -9.09
N LEU A 78 5.87 17.40 -8.42
CA LEU A 78 7.15 16.73 -8.26
C LEU A 78 7.66 16.15 -9.58
N MET A 79 6.79 15.78 -10.51
CA MET A 79 7.21 15.37 -11.86
C MET A 79 7.81 16.55 -12.64
N PHE A 80 7.22 17.74 -12.50
CA PHE A 80 7.82 18.97 -13.05
C PHE A 80 9.22 19.16 -12.46
N ALA A 81 9.35 19.03 -11.13
CA ALA A 81 10.62 19.17 -10.44
C ALA A 81 11.65 18.12 -10.92
N ALA A 82 11.26 16.86 -11.00
CA ALA A 82 12.11 15.76 -11.45
C ALA A 82 12.64 16.02 -12.87
N ARG A 83 11.79 16.44 -13.80
CA ARG A 83 12.20 16.73 -15.18
C ARG A 83 13.05 17.99 -15.31
N LYS A 84 12.87 18.95 -14.41
CA LYS A 84 13.63 20.21 -14.41
C LYS A 84 15.03 20.05 -13.82
N TRP A 85 15.17 19.26 -12.75
CA TRP A 85 16.41 19.21 -11.97
C TRP A 85 17.14 17.86 -11.99
N LEU A 86 16.44 16.73 -12.20
CA LEU A 86 17.08 15.41 -12.24
C LEU A 86 17.54 15.07 -13.67
N THR A 87 18.51 15.83 -14.16
CA THR A 87 19.01 15.75 -15.54
C THR A 87 20.23 14.85 -15.71
N MET A 88 20.69 14.18 -14.64
CA MET A 88 21.78 13.21 -14.73
C MET A 88 21.40 12.01 -15.60
N TYR A 89 22.37 11.48 -16.35
CA TYR A 89 22.17 10.29 -17.18
C TYR A 89 22.19 9.03 -16.33
N LEU A 90 21.32 8.09 -16.66
CA LEU A 90 21.30 6.77 -16.04
C LEU A 90 22.30 5.85 -16.74
N PRO A 91 23.00 4.98 -15.98
CA PRO A 91 23.72 3.87 -16.58
C PRO A 91 22.70 2.84 -17.08
N THR A 92 22.39 2.88 -18.38
CA THR A 92 21.36 2.03 -18.99
C THR A 92 21.86 0.63 -19.39
N GLU A 93 23.19 0.42 -19.41
CA GLU A 93 23.80 -0.87 -19.74
C GLU A 93 23.38 -2.01 -18.79
N PRO A 94 23.37 -1.85 -17.45
CA PRO A 94 22.90 -2.92 -16.58
C PRO A 94 21.41 -3.22 -16.78
N LEU A 95 20.61 -2.19 -17.13
CA LEU A 95 19.17 -2.31 -17.34
C LEU A 95 18.83 -3.05 -18.64
N SER A 96 19.65 -2.88 -19.69
CA SER A 96 19.49 -3.64 -20.93
C SER A 96 19.88 -5.12 -20.74
N GLN A 97 20.92 -5.41 -19.98
CA GLN A 97 21.37 -6.77 -19.68
C GLN A 97 20.31 -7.61 -18.97
N ILE A 98 19.53 -7.00 -18.07
CA ILE A 98 18.44 -7.67 -17.34
C ILE A 98 17.08 -7.59 -18.04
N GLY A 99 17.03 -7.16 -19.31
CA GLY A 99 15.81 -7.11 -20.11
C GLY A 99 14.74 -6.13 -19.62
N VAL A 100 15.14 -5.12 -18.84
CA VAL A 100 14.28 -3.98 -18.47
C VAL A 100 14.15 -3.02 -19.65
N MET A 101 15.22 -2.86 -20.44
CA MET A 101 15.20 -2.06 -21.67
C MET A 101 15.71 -2.86 -22.86
N THR A 102 15.15 -2.58 -24.04
CA THR A 102 15.48 -3.26 -25.30
C THR A 102 16.70 -2.66 -26.02
N LYS A 103 17.08 -1.42 -25.70
CA LYS A 103 18.26 -0.74 -26.23
C LYS A 103 18.91 0.10 -25.14
N SER A 104 20.23 0.23 -25.20
CA SER A 104 20.95 1.21 -24.39
C SER A 104 20.74 2.58 -25.01
N GLU A 105 19.94 3.41 -24.34
CA GLU A 105 19.67 4.79 -24.74
C GLU A 105 20.12 5.74 -23.63
N ALA A 106 20.59 6.92 -23.99
CA ALA A 106 20.98 7.94 -23.03
C ALA A 106 19.73 8.55 -22.37
N ILE A 107 19.21 7.90 -21.33
CA ILE A 107 18.01 8.35 -20.61
C ILE A 107 18.40 9.14 -19.36
N ARG A 108 17.71 10.26 -19.15
CA ARG A 108 17.86 11.08 -17.94
C ARG A 108 17.01 10.55 -16.79
N PHE A 109 17.51 10.67 -15.57
CA PHE A 109 16.85 10.18 -14.35
C PHE A 109 15.39 10.65 -14.21
N GLY A 110 15.13 11.95 -14.42
CA GLY A 110 13.78 12.53 -14.33
C GLY A 110 12.84 12.17 -15.48
N TYR A 111 13.34 11.51 -16.53
CA TYR A 111 12.55 11.14 -17.72
C TYR A 111 12.22 9.65 -17.75
N PHE A 112 13.03 8.84 -17.07
CA PHE A 112 12.80 7.40 -16.97
C PHE A 112 11.70 7.10 -15.93
N PRO A 113 10.62 6.38 -16.29
CA PRO A 113 9.48 6.19 -15.39
C PRO A 113 9.82 5.45 -14.11
N ILE A 114 10.68 4.42 -14.18
CA ILE A 114 11.07 3.63 -13.00
C ILE A 114 11.71 4.54 -11.94
N THR A 115 12.68 5.37 -12.32
CA THR A 115 13.42 6.19 -11.35
C THR A 115 12.63 7.42 -10.92
N SER A 116 11.97 8.10 -11.86
CA SER A 116 11.21 9.32 -11.56
C SER A 116 9.99 9.01 -10.68
N LEU A 117 9.17 8.01 -11.03
CA LEU A 117 7.98 7.65 -10.24
C LEU A 117 8.36 7.02 -8.90
N ALA A 118 9.41 6.19 -8.83
CA ALA A 118 9.92 5.68 -7.55
C ALA A 118 10.38 6.82 -6.63
N THR A 119 11.08 7.81 -7.15
CA THR A 119 11.57 8.95 -6.36
C THR A 119 10.42 9.82 -5.87
N ILE A 120 9.44 10.11 -6.72
CA ILE A 120 8.23 10.86 -6.35
C ILE A 120 7.46 10.13 -5.25
N ALA A 121 7.20 8.83 -5.45
CA ALA A 121 6.50 8.00 -4.48
C ALA A 121 7.28 7.86 -3.16
N ALA A 122 8.61 7.74 -3.21
CA ALA A 122 9.46 7.68 -2.03
C ALA A 122 9.37 8.95 -1.18
N VAL A 123 9.42 10.12 -1.82
CA VAL A 123 9.25 11.40 -1.14
C VAL A 123 7.87 11.47 -0.48
N LEU A 124 6.80 11.23 -1.24
CA LEU A 124 5.43 11.31 -0.74
C LEU A 124 5.15 10.28 0.37
N GLY A 125 5.55 9.02 0.16
CA GLY A 125 5.40 7.95 1.15
C GLY A 125 6.16 8.26 2.43
N GLY A 126 7.39 8.79 2.31
CA GLY A 126 8.17 9.25 3.44
C GLY A 126 7.45 10.33 4.25
N PHE A 127 6.87 11.34 3.59
CA PHE A 127 6.08 12.38 4.26
C PHE A 127 4.83 11.80 4.94
N TYR A 128 4.04 10.98 4.25
CA TYR A 128 2.80 10.43 4.80
C TYR A 128 3.00 9.51 6.00
N ASP A 129 4.03 8.65 5.98
CA ASP A 129 4.32 7.78 7.11
C ASP A 129 5.00 8.53 8.26
N ALA A 130 5.81 9.56 7.98
CA ALA A 130 6.44 10.39 9.01
C ALA A 130 5.43 11.29 9.74
N ASP A 131 4.43 11.83 9.04
CA ASP A 131 3.44 12.78 9.56
C ASP A 131 2.25 12.10 10.25
N ASN A 132 1.97 10.83 9.94
CA ASN A 132 0.92 10.10 10.63
C ASN A 132 1.27 10.02 12.15
N THR A 133 0.35 10.13 13.10
CA THR A 133 0.60 9.91 14.54
C THR A 133 -0.26 8.75 15.03
N PRO A 134 0.27 7.78 15.80
CA PRO A 134 -0.55 6.67 16.26
C PRO A 134 -1.64 7.21 17.20
N GLY A 135 -2.90 7.02 16.79
CA GLY A 135 -4.02 7.05 17.73
C GLY A 135 -4.02 5.78 18.59
N PRO A 136 -4.85 5.72 19.65
CA PRO A 136 -4.89 4.59 20.59
C PRO A 136 -5.10 3.21 19.95
N GLU A 137 -5.69 3.15 18.75
CA GLU A 137 -5.88 1.92 17.98
C GLU A 137 -4.57 1.38 17.37
N GLY A 138 -3.62 2.24 17.00
CA GLY A 138 -2.34 1.82 16.41
C GLY A 138 -1.34 1.26 17.43
N GLU A 139 -1.51 1.59 18.72
CA GLU A 139 -0.76 0.94 19.79
C GLU A 139 -1.26 -0.46 20.11
N ALA A 140 -2.55 -0.74 19.88
CA ALA A 140 -3.14 -2.04 20.13
C ALA A 140 -2.62 -3.10 19.15
N GLU A 141 -2.55 -2.76 17.85
CA GLU A 141 -2.01 -3.65 16.82
C GLU A 141 -0.49 -3.89 16.99
N ALA A 142 0.29 -2.85 17.35
CA ALA A 142 1.71 -3.00 17.65
C ALA A 142 1.98 -3.84 18.92
N LYS A 143 1.09 -3.79 19.91
CA LYS A 143 1.18 -4.60 21.14
C LYS A 143 0.70 -6.04 20.92
N GLU A 144 -0.18 -6.30 19.96
CA GLU A 144 -0.60 -7.66 19.59
C GLU A 144 0.48 -8.42 18.82
N GLU A 145 1.17 -7.80 17.86
CA GLU A 145 2.27 -8.46 17.14
C GLU A 145 3.46 -8.79 18.07
N THR A 146 3.68 -8.01 19.13
CA THR A 146 4.77 -8.25 20.09
C THR A 146 4.42 -9.28 21.17
N LYS A 147 3.15 -9.75 21.23
CA LYS A 147 2.64 -10.64 22.29
C LYS A 147 2.26 -12.04 21.82
N ALA A 148 2.73 -12.51 20.66
CA ALA A 148 2.60 -13.93 20.31
C ALA A 148 3.66 -14.77 21.08
N PRO A 149 3.32 -15.54 22.14
CA PRO A 149 4.26 -16.48 22.73
C PRO A 149 4.55 -17.63 21.75
N PRO A 150 5.76 -18.21 21.76
CA PRO A 150 6.10 -19.33 20.89
C PRO A 150 5.19 -20.52 21.21
N ALA A 151 4.47 -20.99 20.18
CA ALA A 151 3.62 -22.17 20.25
C ALA A 151 4.45 -23.40 20.66
N LYS A 152 4.26 -23.87 21.90
CA LYS A 152 4.73 -25.19 22.30
C LYS A 152 3.93 -26.25 21.56
N ALA A 153 4.62 -27.04 20.74
CA ALA A 153 4.09 -28.22 20.07
C ALA A 153 3.56 -29.22 21.11
N GLY A 154 2.25 -29.49 21.08
CA GLY A 154 1.59 -30.61 21.76
C GLY A 154 1.03 -31.58 20.71
N PRO A 155 1.12 -32.90 20.93
CA PRO A 155 1.01 -33.90 19.86
C PRO A 155 -0.42 -34.10 19.36
N GLN A 156 -0.52 -34.27 18.05
CA GLN A 156 -1.70 -34.70 17.30
C GLN A 156 -2.28 -36.01 17.88
N LYS A 157 -3.59 -36.02 18.17
CA LYS A 157 -4.36 -37.26 18.31
C LYS A 157 -5.55 -37.19 17.36
N ARG A 158 -5.48 -37.98 16.29
CA ARG A 158 -6.54 -38.21 15.28
C ARG A 158 -7.59 -39.19 15.82
N ILE A 159 -8.86 -38.86 15.53
CA ILE A 159 -10.00 -39.70 15.15
C ILE A 159 -10.51 -40.74 16.18
N ALA A 160 -11.75 -40.53 16.65
CA ALA A 160 -12.92 -41.38 16.33
C ALA A 160 -14.20 -40.76 16.94
N GLN A 161 -15.23 -40.55 16.11
CA GLN A 161 -16.64 -40.56 16.56
C GLN A 161 -17.06 -42.02 16.78
N PRO A 162 -18.03 -42.25 17.67
CA PRO A 162 -19.32 -42.72 17.16
C PRO A 162 -20.50 -41.93 17.75
N ALA A 163 -21.57 -41.89 16.98
CA ALA A 163 -22.90 -41.44 17.40
C ALA A 163 -23.58 -42.54 18.22
N GLU A 164 -24.17 -42.19 19.35
CA GLU A 164 -25.30 -42.92 19.94
C GLU A 164 -26.27 -41.90 20.56
N ASP A 165 -27.51 -41.98 20.09
CA ASP A 165 -28.71 -41.37 20.67
C ASP A 165 -28.90 -41.84 22.12
N GLU A 166 -29.34 -40.96 23.02
CA GLU A 166 -30.32 -41.30 24.07
C GLU A 166 -30.80 -40.02 24.81
N LEU A 167 -32.06 -39.67 24.50
CA LEU A 167 -33.17 -39.37 25.43
C LEU A 167 -33.16 -38.13 26.34
N ASP A 168 -34.16 -37.28 26.03
CA ASP A 168 -35.25 -36.83 26.91
C ASP A 168 -35.14 -35.60 27.83
N GLU A 169 -36.21 -34.80 27.68
CA GLU A 169 -36.95 -34.00 28.66
C GLU A 169 -36.53 -32.54 29.01
N ASP A 170 -37.37 -31.64 28.50
CA ASP A 170 -37.95 -30.45 29.14
C ASP A 170 -37.07 -29.33 29.67
N PHE A 171 -37.20 -28.14 29.07
CA PHE A 171 -37.49 -26.89 29.80
C PHE A 171 -37.99 -25.78 28.84
N ASP A 172 -39.32 -25.64 28.82
CA ASP A 172 -40.12 -24.41 28.87
C ASP A 172 -39.64 -23.14 28.13
N THR A 173 -40.34 -22.78 27.03
CA THR A 173 -40.32 -21.41 26.48
C THR A 173 -41.75 -20.88 26.38
N SER A 174 -42.24 -20.30 27.47
CA SER A 174 -43.42 -19.45 27.51
C SER A 174 -43.01 -17.97 27.51
N ALA A 175 -43.09 -17.31 26.35
CA ALA A 175 -43.24 -15.85 26.26
C ALA A 175 -43.58 -15.44 24.81
N ASP A 176 -44.86 -15.18 24.52
CA ASP A 176 -45.35 -13.83 24.16
C ASP A 176 -46.79 -13.89 23.62
N GLU A 177 -47.74 -13.77 24.55
CA GLU A 177 -49.05 -13.20 24.27
C GLU A 177 -48.86 -11.70 23.93
N LYS A 178 -49.17 -11.31 22.69
CA LYS A 178 -49.73 -9.99 22.36
C LYS A 178 -50.20 -9.96 20.90
N LYS A 179 -51.45 -10.37 20.66
CA LYS A 179 -52.22 -9.86 19.51
C LYS A 179 -53.57 -9.33 19.96
N ALA A 180 -53.82 -8.11 19.50
CA ALA A 180 -54.83 -7.19 19.95
C ALA A 180 -56.25 -7.67 19.64
N LYS A 181 -57.15 -7.37 20.61
CA LYS A 181 -58.60 -7.44 20.49
C LYS A 181 -59.11 -6.57 19.32
N LYS A 182 -60.11 -7.10 18.62
CA LYS A 182 -61.14 -6.34 17.93
C LYS A 182 -62.49 -6.78 18.49
#